data_AF-A0A532D5H4-F1
#
_entry.id   AF-A0A532D5H4-F1
#
_cell.length_a   1.000
_cell.length_b   1.000
_cell.length_c   1.000
_cell.angle_alpha   90.00
_cell.angle_beta   90.00
_cell.angle_gamma   90.00
#
_symmetry.space_group_name_H-M   'P 1'
#
loop_
_entity.id
_entity.type
_entity.pdbx_description
1 polymer ?
#
loop_
_entity_poly.entity_id
_entity_poly.type
_entity_poly.pdbx_seq_one_letter_code
_entity_poly.pdbx_strand_id
1 'polypeptide(L)' 'ALEHKPLENHISHLVIHGLLHLLGYDHETDAEAELMEATERAALARLAIPDPYT' A
#
# COMPACT_ATOMS: atom_id res chain seq x y z
N ALA A 1 -18.01 3.82 -2.93
CA ALA A 1 -18.02 3.30 -4.32
C ALA A 1 -16.89 2.28 -4.42
N LEU A 2 -17.11 1.13 -5.07
CA LEU A 2 -16.02 0.19 -5.34
C LEU A 2 -15.03 0.91 -6.28
N GLU A 3 -13.88 1.30 -5.76
CA GLU A 3 -12.84 1.95 -6.56
C GLU A 3 -12.46 1.01 -7.72
N HIS A 4 -12.51 1.52 -8.95
CA HIS A 4 -12.16 0.80 -10.17
C HIS A 4 -10.64 0.61 -10.31
N LYS A 5 -9.98 0.08 -9.27
CA LYS A 5 -8.59 -0.34 -9.34
C LYS A 5 -8.53 -1.61 -10.18
N PRO A 6 -7.63 -1.72 -11.18
CA PRO A 6 -7.33 -2.99 -11.81
C PRO A 6 -7.05 -4.04 -10.73
N LEU A 7 -7.68 -5.21 -10.83
CA LEU A 7 -7.58 -6.26 -9.79
C LEU A 7 -6.12 -6.61 -9.49
N GLU A 8 -5.28 -6.64 -10.52
CA GLU A 8 -3.83 -6.86 -10.42
C GLU A 8 -3.13 -5.81 -9.56
N ASN A 9 -3.50 -4.53 -9.68
CA ASN A 9 -2.94 -3.44 -8.88
C ASN A 9 -3.36 -3.58 -7.42
N HIS A 10 -4.63 -3.92 -7.17
CA HIS A 10 -5.13 -4.10 -5.82
C HIS A 10 -4.48 -5.31 -5.13
N ILE A 11 -4.32 -6.43 -5.83
CA ILE A 11 -3.60 -7.60 -5.28
C ILE A 11 -2.14 -7.24 -5.00
N SER A 12 -1.46 -6.52 -5.90
CA SER A 12 -0.07 -6.09 -5.69
C SER A 12 0.07 -5.20 -4.45
N HIS A 13 -0.87 -4.28 -4.25
CA HIS A 13 -0.97 -3.45 -3.05
C HIS A 13 -1.14 -4.31 -1.80
N LEU A 14 -2.08 -5.26 -1.77
CA LEU A 14 -2.31 -6.14 -0.62
C LEU A 14 -1.10 -7.04 -0.29
N VAL A 15 -0.35 -7.50 -1.29
CA VAL A 15 0.87 -8.27 -1.08
C VAL A 15 1.96 -7.41 -0.42
N ILE A 16 2.16 -6.19 -0.90
CA ILE A 16 3.12 -5.24 -0.30
C ILE A 16 2.69 -4.88 1.12
N HIS A 17 1.42 -4.54 1.31
CA HIS A 17 0.82 -4.22 2.61
C HIS A 17 1.03 -5.35 3.62
N GLY A 18 0.70 -6.59 3.23
CA GLY A 18 0.93 -7.77 4.08
C GLY A 18 2.41 -8.00 4.40
N LEU A 19 3.31 -7.77 3.44
CA LEU A 19 4.76 -7.87 3.70
C LEU A 19 5.24 -6.79 4.67
N LEU A 20 4.74 -5.56 4.58
CA LEU A 20 5.08 -4.49 5.51
C LEU A 20 4.63 -4.82 6.94
N HIS A 21 3.45 -5.39 7.12
CA HIS A 21 3.04 -5.91 8.42
C HIS A 21 3.97 -7.01 8.94
N LEU A 22 4.40 -7.94 8.10
CA LEU A 22 5.39 -8.96 8.49
C LEU A 22 6.76 -8.39 8.86
N LEU A 23 7.10 -7.20 8.33
CA LEU A 23 8.31 -6.46 8.67
C LEU A 23 8.15 -5.53 9.90
N GLY A 24 6.96 -5.52 10.51
CA GLY A 24 6.68 -4.74 11.72
C GLY A 24 6.19 -3.32 11.48
N TYR A 25 5.81 -2.97 10.25
CA TYR A 25 5.04 -1.75 10.01
C TYR A 25 3.58 -1.97 10.45
N ASP A 26 2.96 -0.92 10.95
CA ASP A 26 1.56 -0.92 11.30
C ASP A 26 0.92 0.41 10.93
N HIS A 27 -0.37 0.54 11.22
CA HIS A 27 -1.22 1.68 10.88
C HIS A 27 -2.30 1.91 11.96
N GLU A 28 -2.02 1.54 13.22
CA GLU A 28 -2.94 1.77 14.34
C GLU A 28 -3.05 3.25 14.73
N THR A 29 -1.97 4.01 14.55
CA THR A 29 -1.93 5.47 14.72
C THR A 29 -1.70 6.19 13.40
N ASP A 30 -2.12 7.47 13.31
CA ASP A 30 -1.94 8.29 12.11
C ASP A 30 -0.47 8.39 11.67
N ALA A 31 0.47 8.45 12.63
CA ALA A 31 1.90 8.54 12.34
C ALA A 31 2.47 7.24 11.78
N GLU A 32 2.01 6.09 12.30
CA GLU A 32 2.38 4.77 11.78
C GLU A 32 1.78 4.55 10.39
N ALA A 33 0.50 4.91 10.22
CA ALA A 33 -0.16 4.86 8.93
C ALA A 33 0.59 5.71 7.89
N GLU A 34 0.90 6.97 8.19
CA GLU A 34 1.63 7.84 7.25
C GLU A 34 2.98 7.22 6.81
N LEU A 35 3.72 6.61 7.73
CA LEU A 35 4.97 5.92 7.44
C LEU A 35 4.76 4.68 6.56
N MET A 36 3.79 3.84 6.91
CA MET A 36 3.46 2.61 6.18
C MET A 36 2.96 2.95 4.77
N GLU A 37 2.00 3.84 4.65
CA GLU A 37 1.45 4.28 3.36
C GLU A 37 2.50 4.92 2.46
N ALA A 38 3.42 5.74 3.01
CA ALA A 38 4.53 6.30 2.23
C ALA A 38 5.45 5.20 1.67
N THR A 39 5.65 4.13 2.44
CA THR A 39 6.45 2.98 2.04
C THR A 39 5.72 2.17 0.96
N GLU A 40 4.41 1.98 1.09
CA GLU A 40 3.57 1.33 0.07
C GLU A 40 3.58 2.10 -1.27
N ARG A 41 3.40 3.42 -1.22
CA ARG A 41 3.49 4.30 -2.40
C ARG A 41 4.84 4.17 -3.10
N ALA A 42 5.93 4.19 -2.33
CA ALA A 42 7.28 4.05 -2.87
C ALA A 42 7.52 2.67 -3.51
N ALA A 43 7.00 1.60 -2.92
CA ALA A 43 7.11 0.25 -3.46
C ALA A 43 6.30 0.07 -4.74
N LEU A 44 5.04 0.53 -4.77
CA LEU A 44 4.16 0.45 -5.93
C LEU A 44 4.66 1.28 -7.12
N ALA A 45 5.20 2.47 -6.86
CA ALA A 45 5.81 3.32 -7.89
C ALA A 45 6.96 2.61 -8.63
N ARG A 46 7.75 1.79 -7.92
CA ARG A 46 8.84 0.98 -8.53
C ARG A 46 8.32 -0.13 -9.45
N LEU A 47 7.05 -0.51 -9.30
CA LEU A 47 6.35 -1.49 -10.15
C LEU A 47 5.52 -0.80 -11.25
N ALA A 48 5.60 0.53 -11.37
CA ALA A 48 4.75 1.34 -12.24
C ALA A 48 3.24 1.19 -11.93
N ILE A 49 2.91 0.89 -10.68
CA ILE A 49 1.53 0.82 -10.19
C ILE A 49 1.16 2.18 -9.58
N PRO A 50 -0.02 2.76 -9.92
CA PRO A 50 -0.48 4.02 -9.35
C PRO A 50 -0.63 3.99 -7.82
N ASP A 51 -0.66 5.18 -7.23
CA ASP A 51 -0.93 5.37 -5.80
C ASP A 51 -2.28 4.73 -5.42
N PRO A 52 -2.33 3.81 -4.44
CA PRO A 52 -3.56 3.16 -4.05
C PRO A 52 -4.44 4.04 -3.16
N TYR A 53 -4.01 5.24 -2.74
CA TYR A 53 -4.78 6.15 -1.90
C TYR A 53 -5.44 7.30 -2.67
N THR A 54 -5.36 7.28 -4.01
CA THR A 54 -5.92 8.29 -4.92
C THR A 54 -7.07 7.77 -5.77
#